data_AF-A0AAP2BTE9-F1
#
_entry.id   AF-A0AAP2BTE9-F1
#
_cell.length_a   1.000
_cell.length_b   1.000
_cell.length_c   1.000
_cell.angle_alpha   90.00
_cell.angle_beta   90.00
_cell.angle_gamma   90.00
#
_symmetry.space_group_name_H-M   'P 1'
#
loop_
_entity.id
_entity.type
_entity.pdbx_description
1 polymer ?
#
loop_
_entity_poly.entity_id
_entity_poly.type
_entity_poly.pdbx_seq_one_letter_code
_entity_poly.pdbx_strand_id
1 'polypeptide(L)'
;MATQIKSNKTYQGDAAALPSPQAPMPKLASLYLDFEKELYIALGRTTGNAIRSRRLADVVTITRASETTRVNKSGLIEYLASGEAAIEYDPITGECLGLRVAAGTTNQVANSENFSGSTWTKTNVSTVAAKTTAPDGNPTASPFNETTDSSDLIHSMLENATPAATTGSPVTFSIYAKAN
;
A
#
# COMPACT_ATOMS: atom_id res chain seq x y z
N MET A 1 21.38 -9.71 30.30
CA MET A 1 20.50 -8.90 29.44
C MET A 1 21.20 -8.68 28.12
N ALA A 2 20.60 -9.10 27.01
CA ALA A 2 20.86 -8.58 25.68
C ALA A 2 19.60 -8.82 24.82
N THR A 3 18.93 -7.74 24.44
CA THR A 3 17.75 -7.71 23.58
C THR A 3 18.17 -7.92 22.14
N GLN A 4 17.45 -8.70 21.33
CA GLN A 4 17.28 -8.39 19.90
C GLN A 4 15.90 -8.86 19.40
N ILE A 5 14.97 -7.93 19.29
CA ILE A 5 13.88 -8.02 18.31
C ILE A 5 14.21 -7.00 17.23
N LYS A 6 14.53 -7.47 16.02
CA LYS A 6 14.31 -6.77 14.75
C LYS A 6 14.26 -7.77 13.60
N SER A 7 13.16 -7.77 12.86
CA SER A 7 13.24 -7.69 11.40
C SER A 7 12.01 -7.00 10.83
N ASN A 8 12.30 -6.02 10.00
CA ASN A 8 11.44 -5.30 9.06
C ASN A 8 11.87 -5.68 7.62
N LYS A 9 12.32 -6.93 7.46
CA LYS A 9 12.66 -7.63 6.21
C LYS A 9 12.07 -9.03 6.21
N THR A 10 11.85 -9.57 5.01
CA THR A 10 11.50 -10.96 4.75
C THR A 10 12.40 -11.91 5.53
N TYR A 11 11.82 -12.98 6.07
CA TYR A 11 12.56 -14.04 6.74
C TYR A 11 13.60 -14.60 5.78
N GLN A 12 14.89 -14.29 6.00
CA GLN A 12 16.01 -14.80 5.20
C GLN A 12 16.49 -16.19 5.64
N GLY A 13 15.72 -16.87 6.51
CA GLY A 13 15.99 -18.25 6.85
C GLY A 13 15.46 -19.19 5.77
N ASP A 14 15.89 -20.44 5.82
CA ASP A 14 15.38 -21.48 4.91
C ASP A 14 13.86 -21.62 5.05
N ALA A 15 13.12 -21.43 3.96
CA ALA A 15 11.67 -21.58 3.95
C ALA A 15 11.22 -23.02 4.31
N ALA A 16 12.09 -24.02 4.13
CA ALA A 16 11.86 -25.38 4.60
C ALA A 16 11.98 -25.53 6.13
N ALA A 17 12.55 -24.54 6.82
CA ALA A 17 12.63 -24.48 8.28
C ALA A 17 11.42 -23.78 8.93
N LEU A 18 10.45 -23.30 8.13
CA LEU A 18 9.20 -22.79 8.68
C LEU A 18 8.41 -23.93 9.35
N PRO A 19 7.77 -23.68 10.51
CA PRO A 19 7.03 -24.71 11.21
C PRO A 19 5.90 -25.26 10.32
N SER A 20 5.68 -26.58 10.33
CA SER A 20 4.52 -27.18 9.63
C SER A 20 3.20 -26.55 10.10
N PRO A 21 2.10 -26.67 9.33
CA PRO A 21 0.81 -26.12 9.75
C PRO A 21 0.31 -26.65 11.11
N GLN A 22 0.84 -27.78 11.57
CA GLN A 22 0.56 -28.43 12.85
C GLN A 22 1.67 -28.20 13.88
N ALA A 23 2.78 -27.55 13.52
CA ALA A 23 3.90 -27.35 14.41
C ALA A 23 3.48 -26.55 15.65
N PRO A 24 4.01 -26.91 16.83
CA PRO A 24 3.72 -26.20 18.07
C PRO A 24 4.16 -24.74 17.95
N MET A 25 3.42 -23.84 18.60
CA MET A 25 3.79 -22.43 18.62
C MET A 25 5.18 -22.26 19.25
N PRO A 26 5.98 -21.26 18.81
CA PRO A 26 7.22 -20.93 19.48
C PRO A 26 6.99 -20.72 20.98
N LYS A 27 7.95 -21.18 21.79
CA LYS A 27 7.84 -21.10 23.25
C LYS A 27 7.58 -19.65 23.68
N LEU A 28 6.55 -19.42 24.50
CA LEU A 28 6.06 -18.11 24.97
C LEU A 28 5.40 -17.19 23.91
N ALA A 29 5.26 -17.63 22.65
CA ALA A 29 4.52 -16.85 21.67
C ALA A 29 3.01 -16.95 21.91
N SER A 30 2.30 -15.82 21.87
CA SER A 30 0.83 -15.76 21.91
C SER A 30 0.20 -15.55 20.54
N LEU A 31 1.01 -15.21 19.54
CA LEU A 31 0.59 -14.95 18.17
C LEU A 31 1.71 -15.36 17.20
N TYR A 32 1.32 -16.00 16.10
CA TYR A 32 2.18 -16.31 14.95
C TYR A 32 1.39 -15.97 13.68
N LEU A 33 1.96 -15.12 12.83
CA LEU A 33 1.34 -14.69 11.58
C LEU A 33 2.29 -14.95 10.43
N ASP A 34 1.94 -15.90 9.57
CA ASP A 34 2.60 -16.15 8.30
C ASP A 34 1.66 -15.71 7.16
N PHE A 35 1.96 -14.54 6.60
CA PHE A 35 1.17 -13.96 5.51
C PHE A 35 1.45 -14.62 4.16
N GLU A 36 2.62 -15.23 3.97
CA GLU A 36 2.98 -15.87 2.71
C GLU A 36 2.26 -17.22 2.54
N LYS A 37 2.15 -17.99 3.63
CA LYS A 37 1.46 -19.28 3.65
C LYS A 37 0.00 -19.20 4.11
N GLU A 38 -0.47 -18.00 4.46
CA GLU A 38 -1.77 -17.74 5.07
C GLU A 38 -2.02 -18.67 6.27
N LEU A 39 -1.05 -18.72 7.19
CA LEU A 39 -1.13 -19.51 8.42
C LEU A 39 -1.07 -18.57 9.62
N TYR A 40 -2.19 -18.46 10.32
CA TYR A 40 -2.34 -17.58 11.46
C TYR A 40 -2.70 -18.38 12.70
N ILE A 41 -1.96 -18.17 13.78
CA ILE A 41 -2.11 -18.91 15.02
C ILE A 41 -2.14 -17.93 16.20
N ALA A 42 -3.17 -18.01 17.04
CA ALA A 42 -3.25 -17.25 18.29
C ALA A 42 -3.52 -18.18 19.46
N LEU A 43 -2.89 -17.92 20.61
CA LEU A 43 -3.28 -18.56 21.87
C LEU A 43 -4.52 -17.86 22.43
N GLY A 44 -5.57 -18.63 22.71
CA GLY A 44 -6.73 -18.16 23.44
C GLY A 44 -6.31 -17.65 24.82
N ARG A 45 -6.53 -16.36 25.08
CA ARG A 45 -6.11 -15.70 26.33
C ARG A 45 -6.70 -16.35 27.59
N THR A 46 -7.86 -16.98 27.46
CA THR A 46 -8.60 -17.59 28.59
C THR A 46 -8.44 -19.11 28.65
N THR A 47 -8.30 -19.77 27.50
CA THR A 47 -8.26 -21.24 27.41
C THR A 47 -6.84 -21.81 27.30
N GLY A 48 -5.85 -20.99 26.93
CA GLY A 48 -4.50 -21.44 26.61
C GLY A 48 -4.41 -22.27 25.31
N ASN A 49 -5.53 -22.51 24.63
CA ASN A 49 -5.59 -23.31 23.41
C ASN A 49 -5.20 -22.49 22.19
N ALA A 50 -4.46 -23.08 21.27
CA ALA A 50 -4.12 -22.45 20.00
C ALA A 50 -5.32 -22.51 19.02
N ILE A 51 -5.73 -21.36 18.51
CA ILE A 51 -6.61 -21.20 17.37
C ILE A 51 -5.73 -21.12 16.13
N ARG A 52 -5.97 -21.95 15.12
CA ARG A 52 -5.28 -21.94 13.83
C ARG A 52 -6.27 -21.59 12.73
N SER A 53 -5.96 -20.62 11.88
CA SER A 53 -6.81 -20.22 10.78
C SER A 53 -6.00 -19.79 9.55
N ARG A 54 -6.65 -19.87 8.38
CA ARG A 54 -6.20 -19.25 7.13
C ARG A 54 -6.78 -17.84 6.92
N ARG A 55 -7.67 -17.40 7.82
CA ARG A 55 -8.27 -16.07 7.81
C ARG A 55 -7.71 -15.28 8.97
N LEU A 56 -7.06 -14.16 8.66
CA LEU A 56 -6.46 -13.31 9.69
C LEU A 56 -7.49 -12.81 10.71
N ALA A 57 -8.71 -12.52 10.25
CA ALA A 57 -9.82 -12.04 11.08
C ALA A 57 -10.25 -13.02 12.19
N ASP A 58 -9.92 -14.32 12.07
CA ASP A 58 -10.25 -15.32 13.09
C ASP A 58 -9.29 -15.27 14.29
N VAL A 59 -8.11 -14.66 14.12
CA VAL A 59 -7.07 -14.62 15.16
C VAL A 59 -6.76 -13.21 15.65
N VAL A 60 -7.06 -12.18 14.86
CA VAL A 60 -6.87 -10.77 15.22
C VAL A 60 -8.05 -9.93 14.74
N THR A 61 -8.38 -8.90 15.53
CA THR A 61 -9.33 -7.87 15.13
C THR A 61 -8.57 -6.67 14.59
N ILE A 62 -8.92 -6.21 13.39
CA ILE A 62 -8.39 -5.00 12.78
C ILE A 62 -9.41 -3.90 12.94
N THR A 63 -9.00 -2.76 13.49
CA THR A 63 -9.84 -1.56 13.60
C THR A 63 -9.22 -0.45 12.77
N ARG A 64 -10.00 0.07 11.83
CA ARG A 64 -9.68 1.27 11.04
C ARG A 64 -10.99 1.96 10.73
N ALA A 65 -11.11 3.26 10.98
CA ALA A 65 -12.38 3.96 10.84
C ALA A 65 -12.79 4.19 9.38
N SER A 66 -11.81 4.37 8.48
CA SER A 66 -12.03 4.72 7.07
C SER A 66 -11.58 3.61 6.12
N GLU A 67 -11.92 3.77 4.85
CA GLU A 67 -11.34 3.01 3.75
C GLU A 67 -9.83 3.30 3.61
N THR A 68 -9.11 2.39 2.96
CA THR A 68 -7.70 2.58 2.58
C THR A 68 -7.43 1.85 1.27
N THR A 69 -6.25 2.05 0.68
CA THR A 69 -5.81 1.29 -0.49
C THR A 69 -4.66 0.34 -0.14
N ARG A 70 -4.46 -0.69 -0.94
CA ARG A 70 -3.25 -1.54 -0.90
C ARG A 70 -2.84 -1.93 -2.31
N VAL A 71 -1.58 -2.34 -2.47
CA VAL A 71 -1.16 -3.17 -3.62
C VAL A 71 -1.56 -4.61 -3.32
N ASN A 72 -2.37 -5.20 -4.19
CA ASN A 72 -2.87 -6.57 -4.04
C ASN A 72 -1.90 -7.60 -4.65
N LYS A 73 -2.23 -8.89 -4.52
CA LYS A 73 -1.39 -10.00 -5.00
C LYS A 73 -1.12 -9.98 -6.51
N SER A 74 -1.95 -9.28 -7.29
CA SER A 74 -1.77 -9.08 -8.73
C SER A 74 -0.89 -7.87 -9.06
N GLY A 75 -0.37 -7.16 -8.06
CA GLY A 75 0.42 -5.95 -8.22
C GLY A 75 -0.40 -4.68 -8.52
N LEU A 76 -1.73 -4.73 -8.37
CA LEU A 76 -2.63 -3.61 -8.65
C LEU A 76 -3.08 -2.91 -7.36
N ILE A 77 -3.35 -1.61 -7.45
CA ILE A 77 -3.95 -0.85 -6.35
C ILE A 77 -5.45 -1.18 -6.24
N GLU A 78 -5.92 -1.48 -5.02
CA GLU A 78 -7.35 -1.69 -4.74
C GLU A 78 -7.80 -0.98 -3.46
N TYR A 79 -9.10 -0.74 -3.33
CA TYR A 79 -9.73 -0.19 -2.13
C TYR A 79 -10.15 -1.28 -1.15
N LEU A 80 -9.96 -1.01 0.14
CA LEU A 80 -10.35 -1.88 1.24
C LEU A 80 -11.36 -1.17 2.14
N ALA A 81 -12.43 -1.88 2.48
CA ALA A 81 -13.47 -1.38 3.37
C ALA A 81 -12.93 -1.13 4.79
N SER A 82 -13.63 -0.29 5.56
CA SER A 82 -13.33 -0.04 6.97
C SER A 82 -13.12 -1.34 7.76
N GLY A 83 -12.04 -1.40 8.57
CA GLY A 83 -11.68 -2.58 9.35
C GLY A 83 -11.07 -3.77 8.57
N GLU A 84 -10.96 -3.71 7.24
CA GLU A 84 -10.36 -4.79 6.46
C GLU A 84 -8.82 -4.78 6.52
N ALA A 85 -8.18 -5.95 6.59
CA ALA A 85 -6.73 -6.06 6.71
C ALA A 85 -6.00 -5.69 5.39
N ALA A 86 -5.03 -4.77 5.48
CA ALA A 86 -4.19 -4.37 4.35
C ALA A 86 -2.93 -5.25 4.25
N ILE A 87 -3.04 -6.41 3.61
CA ILE A 87 -1.87 -7.25 3.28
C ILE A 87 -1.23 -6.74 2.00
N GLU A 88 -0.04 -6.18 2.08
CA GLU A 88 0.64 -5.56 0.95
C GLU A 88 1.53 -6.54 0.19
N TYR A 89 1.68 -6.27 -1.10
CA TYR A 89 2.55 -7.01 -2.00
C TYR A 89 3.46 -6.03 -2.75
N ASP A 90 4.67 -6.47 -3.06
CA ASP A 90 5.54 -5.75 -3.98
C ASP A 90 4.91 -5.78 -5.39
N PRO A 91 4.66 -4.62 -6.03
CA PRO A 91 3.98 -4.58 -7.33
C PRO A 91 4.81 -5.13 -8.48
N ILE A 92 6.12 -5.30 -8.31
CA ILE A 92 7.05 -5.78 -9.33
C ILE A 92 7.36 -7.26 -9.10
N THR A 93 7.75 -7.64 -7.89
CA THR A 93 8.17 -9.03 -7.57
C THR A 93 6.99 -9.93 -7.18
N GLY A 94 5.86 -9.35 -6.75
CA GLY A 94 4.72 -10.09 -6.21
C GLY A 94 4.96 -10.65 -4.80
N GLU A 95 6.08 -10.29 -4.16
CA GLU A 95 6.41 -10.73 -2.80
C GLU A 95 5.40 -10.21 -1.78
N CYS A 96 4.93 -11.07 -0.87
CA CYS A 96 4.04 -10.65 0.21
C CYS A 96 4.85 -9.88 1.27
N LEU A 97 4.57 -8.59 1.42
CA LEU A 97 5.21 -7.69 2.39
C LEU A 97 4.56 -7.77 3.78
N GLY A 98 3.39 -8.40 3.88
CA GLY A 98 2.66 -8.63 5.12
C GLY A 98 1.65 -7.53 5.44
N LEU A 99 1.19 -7.50 6.70
CA LEU A 99 0.17 -6.55 7.16
C LEU A 99 0.75 -5.13 7.31
N ARG A 100 0.22 -4.17 6.56
CA ARG A 100 0.48 -2.75 6.78
C ARG A 100 -0.32 -2.23 7.97
N VAL A 101 0.39 -1.68 8.94
CA VAL A 101 -0.17 -0.86 10.02
C VAL A 101 0.45 0.53 9.89
N ALA A 102 -0.33 1.48 9.38
CA ALA A 102 0.11 2.85 9.17
C ALA A 102 -0.86 3.83 9.83
N ALA A 103 -0.36 5.03 10.13
CA ALA A 103 -1.22 6.15 10.51
C ALA A 103 -2.18 6.49 9.37
N GLY A 104 -3.33 7.07 9.71
CA GLY A 104 -4.24 7.60 8.70
C GLY A 104 -3.55 8.68 7.87
N THR A 105 -3.65 8.56 6.55
CA THR A 105 -3.19 9.58 5.60
C THR A 105 -4.38 10.11 4.81
N THR A 106 -4.26 11.33 4.32
CA THR A 106 -5.28 11.97 3.49
C THR A 106 -4.61 12.45 2.21
N ASN A 107 -5.17 12.10 1.06
CA ASN A 107 -4.75 12.68 -0.21
C ASN A 107 -5.21 14.15 -0.25
N GLN A 108 -4.27 15.07 -0.38
CA GLN A 108 -4.53 16.51 -0.39
C GLN A 108 -4.63 17.09 -1.81
N VAL A 109 -4.39 16.28 -2.84
CA VAL A 109 -4.46 16.67 -4.26
C VAL A 109 -5.83 16.29 -4.79
N ALA A 110 -6.61 17.29 -5.19
CA ALA A 110 -7.95 17.06 -5.74
C ALA A 110 -7.83 16.54 -7.18
N ASN A 111 -8.60 15.50 -7.51
CA ASN A 111 -8.59 14.87 -8.84
C ASN A 111 -7.17 14.47 -9.30
N SER A 112 -6.40 13.85 -8.40
CA SER A 112 -4.98 13.53 -8.61
C SER A 112 -4.68 12.64 -9.82
N GLU A 113 -5.68 11.91 -10.33
CA GLU A 113 -5.57 11.05 -11.52
C GLU A 113 -6.06 11.71 -12.83
N ASN A 114 -6.88 12.76 -12.72
CA ASN A 114 -7.51 13.43 -13.85
C ASN A 114 -6.86 14.78 -14.13
N PHE A 115 -5.82 14.75 -14.96
CA PHE A 115 -5.05 15.93 -15.33
C PHE A 115 -5.82 16.91 -16.21
N SER A 116 -6.91 16.48 -16.86
CA SER A 116 -7.78 17.39 -17.62
C SER A 116 -8.66 18.28 -16.73
N GLY A 117 -8.74 17.98 -15.43
CA GLY A 117 -9.47 18.78 -14.44
C GLY A 117 -8.98 20.22 -14.36
N SER A 118 -9.87 21.12 -13.94
CA SER A 118 -9.60 22.56 -13.79
C SER A 118 -8.66 22.88 -12.62
N THR A 119 -8.48 21.96 -11.67
CA THR A 119 -7.55 22.10 -10.54
C THR A 119 -6.09 22.07 -10.97
N TRP A 120 -5.81 21.46 -12.12
CA TRP A 120 -4.46 21.36 -12.70
C TRP A 120 -4.15 22.56 -13.59
N THR A 121 -3.15 23.35 -13.20
CA THR A 121 -2.55 24.39 -14.03
C THR A 121 -1.57 23.76 -15.01
N LYS A 122 -1.66 24.14 -16.29
CA LYS A 122 -0.93 23.51 -17.40
C LYS A 122 -0.14 24.59 -18.14
N THR A 123 1.15 24.34 -18.36
CA THR A 123 2.04 25.24 -19.11
C THR A 123 2.74 24.43 -20.20
N ASN A 124 2.51 24.77 -21.48
CA ASN A 124 3.14 24.13 -22.64
C ASN A 124 2.96 22.59 -22.67
N VAL A 125 1.80 22.13 -22.21
CA VAL A 125 1.44 20.72 -22.16
C VAL A 125 -0.02 20.54 -22.52
N SER A 126 -0.32 19.42 -23.17
CA SER A 126 -1.67 18.96 -23.42
C SER A 126 -1.94 17.65 -22.69
N THR A 127 -3.19 17.43 -22.30
CA THR A 127 -3.62 16.23 -21.59
C THR A 127 -5.06 15.92 -21.93
N VAL A 128 -5.45 14.65 -21.78
CA VAL A 128 -6.81 14.16 -21.92
C VAL A 128 -7.08 13.17 -20.78
N ALA A 129 -8.30 13.13 -20.23
CA ALA A 129 -8.62 12.12 -19.23
C ALA A 129 -8.56 10.70 -19.83
N ALA A 130 -8.28 9.70 -18.97
CA ALA A 130 -8.54 8.30 -19.25
C ALA A 130 -7.89 7.77 -20.55
N LYS A 131 -6.59 8.04 -20.74
CA LYS A 131 -5.86 7.67 -21.96
C LYS A 131 -5.31 6.25 -21.94
N THR A 132 -4.87 5.76 -20.78
CA THR A 132 -4.20 4.46 -20.64
C THR A 132 -4.48 3.83 -19.28
N THR A 133 -3.98 2.60 -19.08
CA THR A 133 -4.11 1.84 -17.83
C THR A 133 -3.34 2.51 -16.68
N ALA A 134 -4.05 2.82 -15.61
CA ALA A 134 -3.55 3.30 -14.33
C ALA A 134 -3.06 2.13 -13.44
N PRO A 135 -2.37 2.41 -12.31
CA PRO A 135 -1.84 1.37 -11.41
C PRO A 135 -2.90 0.49 -10.72
N ASP A 136 -4.16 0.89 -10.75
CA ASP A 136 -5.30 0.08 -10.29
C ASP A 136 -5.83 -0.88 -11.38
N GLY A 137 -5.27 -0.82 -12.59
CA GLY A 137 -5.68 -1.62 -13.75
C GLY A 137 -6.80 -1.00 -14.59
N ASN A 138 -7.36 0.15 -14.20
CA ASN A 138 -8.43 0.81 -14.94
C ASN A 138 -7.87 1.77 -16.01
N PRO A 139 -8.60 2.04 -17.12
CA PRO A 139 -8.14 2.94 -18.17
C PRO A 139 -8.32 4.43 -17.80
N THR A 140 -7.89 4.84 -16.60
CA THR A 140 -8.13 6.19 -16.05
C THR A 140 -6.90 7.10 -16.09
N ALA A 141 -5.72 6.59 -16.42
CA ALA A 141 -4.49 7.38 -16.37
C ALA A 141 -4.51 8.52 -17.40
N SER A 142 -4.16 9.72 -16.95
CA SER A 142 -4.04 10.89 -17.82
C SER A 142 -2.60 11.07 -18.32
N PRO A 143 -2.38 11.42 -19.61
CA PRO A 143 -1.05 11.62 -20.15
C PRO A 143 -0.55 13.04 -19.85
N PHE A 144 0.77 13.18 -19.78
CA PHE A 144 1.45 14.46 -19.89
C PHE A 144 2.08 14.51 -21.28
N ASN A 145 1.51 15.31 -22.20
CA ASN A 145 2.05 15.45 -23.55
C ASN A 145 2.64 16.85 -23.72
N GLU A 146 3.94 16.93 -23.96
CA GLU A 146 4.61 18.18 -24.28
C GLU A 146 4.03 18.81 -25.55
N THR A 147 3.93 20.15 -25.58
CA THR A 147 3.60 20.85 -26.83
C THR A 147 4.81 20.91 -27.75
N THR A 148 4.56 20.97 -29.06
CA THR A 148 5.63 21.20 -30.03
C THR A 148 6.01 22.67 -30.01
N ASP A 149 7.12 22.99 -29.34
CA ASP A 149 7.61 24.35 -29.21
C ASP A 149 8.85 24.58 -30.07
N SER A 150 9.00 25.79 -30.58
CA SER A 150 10.15 26.21 -31.41
C SER A 150 11.36 26.68 -30.58
N SER A 151 11.29 26.59 -29.26
CA SER A 151 12.30 27.06 -28.30
C SER A 151 12.28 26.22 -27.02
N ASP A 152 13.38 26.22 -26.27
CA ASP A 152 13.48 25.58 -24.96
C ASP A 152 12.60 26.31 -23.93
N LEU A 153 11.39 25.80 -23.73
CA LEU A 153 10.42 26.32 -22.76
C LEU A 153 10.24 25.35 -21.59
N ILE A 154 9.75 25.87 -20.46
CA ILE A 154 9.36 25.04 -19.32
C ILE A 154 8.00 24.39 -19.62
N HIS A 155 7.93 23.07 -19.48
CA HIS A 155 6.70 22.28 -19.56
C HIS A 155 6.31 21.81 -18.17
N SER A 156 5.09 22.13 -17.73
CA SER A 156 4.70 21.82 -16.35
C SER A 156 3.20 21.57 -16.18
N MET A 157 2.93 20.72 -15.20
CA MET A 157 1.61 20.49 -14.61
C MET A 157 1.71 20.68 -13.11
N LEU A 158 0.82 21.49 -12.56
CA LEU A 158 0.83 21.85 -11.14
C LEU A 158 -0.58 21.80 -10.55
N GLU A 159 -0.67 21.18 -9.38
CA GLU A 159 -1.83 21.24 -8.48
C GLU A 159 -1.32 21.62 -7.09
N ASN A 160 -2.10 22.44 -6.38
CA ASN A 160 -1.77 22.89 -5.04
C ASN A 160 -2.50 22.02 -4.02
N ALA A 161 -1.73 21.23 -3.26
CA ALA A 161 -2.27 20.50 -2.13
C ALA A 161 -3.02 21.43 -1.18
N THR A 162 -4.23 21.03 -0.79
CA THR A 162 -5.07 21.80 0.15
C THR A 162 -5.40 20.94 1.36
N PRO A 163 -4.92 21.28 2.58
CA PRO A 163 -4.17 22.47 2.94
C PRO A 163 -2.71 22.47 2.46
N ALA A 164 -2.16 23.67 2.27
CA ALA A 164 -0.76 23.84 1.89
C ALA A 164 0.18 23.31 2.98
N ALA A 165 1.31 22.74 2.56
CA ALA A 165 2.36 22.29 3.47
C ALA A 165 2.96 23.47 4.25
N THR A 166 3.22 23.27 5.54
CA THR A 166 3.84 24.29 6.40
C THR A 166 5.03 23.72 7.17
N THR A 167 5.93 24.60 7.62
CA THR A 167 7.00 24.23 8.54
C THR A 167 6.37 23.71 9.84
N GLY A 168 6.55 22.41 10.13
CA GLY A 168 5.92 21.73 11.27
C GLY A 168 4.73 20.83 10.90
N SER A 169 4.28 20.84 9.64
CA SER A 169 3.31 19.89 9.08
C SER A 169 3.69 19.54 7.64
N PRO A 170 4.76 18.73 7.46
CA PRO A 170 5.23 18.36 6.13
C PRO A 170 4.22 17.43 5.44
N VAL A 171 4.16 17.52 4.10
CA VAL A 171 3.39 16.59 3.25
C VAL A 171 4.36 15.68 2.49
N THR A 172 3.90 14.48 2.14
CA THR A 172 4.65 13.58 1.25
C THR A 172 3.97 13.58 -0.11
N PHE A 173 4.78 13.69 -1.18
CA PHE A 173 4.31 13.58 -2.55
C PHE A 173 4.80 12.27 -3.15
N SER A 174 3.93 11.62 -3.92
CA SER A 174 4.25 10.44 -4.71
C SER A 174 3.45 10.50 -6.01
N ILE A 175 4.07 10.06 -7.10
CA ILE A 175 3.43 9.95 -8.42
C ILE A 175 3.69 8.57 -9.00
N TYR A 176 2.66 7.99 -9.60
CA TYR A 176 2.79 6.83 -10.46
C TYR A 176 2.84 7.33 -11.91
N ALA A 177 3.95 7.02 -12.59
CA ALA A 177 4.16 7.42 -13.97
C ALA A 177 4.70 6.24 -14.78
N LYS A 178 4.38 6.22 -16.06
CA LYS A 178 4.94 5.30 -17.05
C LYS A 178 5.10 6.03 -18.38
N ALA A 179 5.98 5.53 -19.24
CA ALA A 179 6.03 5.99 -20.63
C ALA A 179 4.70 5.68 -21.32
N ASN A 180 4.23 6.61 -22.15
CA ASN A 180 3.05 6.44 -23.00
C ASN A 180 3.33 5.45 -24.14
#